data_AF-A0AA51H7W4-F1
#
_entry.id   AF-A0AA51H7W4-F1
#
_cell.length_a   1.000
_cell.length_b   1.000
_cell.length_c   1.000
_cell.angle_alpha   90.00
_cell.angle_beta   90.00
_cell.angle_gamma   90.00
#
_symmetry.space_group_name_H-M   'P 1'
#
loop_
_entity.id
_entity.type
_entity.pdbx_description
1 polymer ?
#
loop_
_entity_poly.entity_id
_entity_poly.type
_entity_poly.pdbx_seq_one_letter_code
_entity_poly.pdbx_strand_id
1 'polypeptide(L)'
;MKLQVPFERKIPTFNLSEAFIEAVVILPEQKFKAFSGGLLKDEDFIKDHKESMYVDEKGVRHSLLLLSEHADDGFLVESQGYDYARYVAWLPRIKPYFNQQMLKLADALIKEGCLNTGSGNWITDFDEIQERYGITIKNGNGIGEQLLHILNSADEIAEVEMTEESFDMTFYLDFCPNSVQDKTGMSMQHI
;
A
#
# COMPACT_ATOMS: atom_id res chain seq x y z
N MET A 1 18.08 2.01 -26.19
CA MET A 1 17.07 1.77 -25.14
C MET A 1 15.80 1.28 -25.80
N LYS A 2 15.11 0.27 -25.23
CA LYS A 2 13.87 -0.30 -25.78
C LYS A 2 12.82 -0.32 -24.67
N LEU A 3 11.63 0.16 -24.96
CA LEU A 3 10.45 0.17 -24.06
C LEU A 3 9.27 -0.42 -24.84
N GLN A 4 8.40 -1.17 -24.16
CA GLN A 4 7.11 -1.57 -24.74
C GLN A 4 6.12 -0.46 -24.43
N VAL A 5 5.27 -0.01 -25.36
CA VAL A 5 4.21 0.96 -25.07
C VAL A 5 3.07 0.77 -26.07
N PRO A 6 1.79 0.91 -25.66
CA PRO A 6 0.69 0.98 -26.61
C PRO A 6 0.77 2.30 -27.40
N PHE A 7 0.64 2.22 -28.72
CA PHE A 7 0.56 3.38 -29.60
C PHE A 7 -0.88 3.57 -30.08
N GLU A 8 -1.41 4.77 -29.86
CA GLU A 8 -2.73 5.17 -30.33
C GLU A 8 -2.68 5.78 -31.73
N ARG A 9 -3.63 5.41 -32.60
CA ARG A 9 -3.68 5.93 -33.98
C ARG A 9 -4.72 7.03 -34.10
N LYS A 10 -4.25 8.26 -34.37
CA LYS A 10 -5.09 9.44 -34.72
C LYS A 10 -6.14 9.80 -33.66
N ILE A 11 -5.76 9.80 -32.39
CA ILE A 11 -6.59 10.36 -31.33
C ILE A 11 -6.47 11.89 -31.30
N PRO A 12 -7.56 12.64 -31.04
CA PRO A 12 -7.51 14.10 -30.93
C PRO A 12 -6.91 14.57 -29.59
N THR A 13 -7.03 13.76 -28.54
CA THR A 13 -6.42 13.94 -27.22
C THR A 13 -6.36 12.60 -26.49
N PHE A 14 -5.50 12.47 -25.47
CA PHE A 14 -5.55 11.34 -24.56
C PHE A 14 -6.79 11.43 -23.68
N ASN A 15 -7.53 10.33 -23.58
CA ASN A 15 -8.63 10.19 -22.64
C ASN A 15 -8.07 9.62 -21.33
N LEU A 16 -7.62 10.50 -20.44
CA LEU A 16 -7.10 10.13 -19.14
C LEU A 16 -8.26 10.00 -18.15
N SER A 17 -8.28 8.93 -17.36
CA SER A 17 -9.19 8.78 -16.21
C SER A 17 -8.39 8.95 -14.93
N GLU A 18 -8.97 9.64 -13.95
CA GLU A 18 -8.50 9.54 -12.58
C GLU A 18 -8.77 8.13 -12.07
N ALA A 19 -7.83 7.58 -11.31
CA ALA A 19 -7.93 6.25 -10.76
C ALA A 19 -7.49 6.25 -9.29
N PHE A 20 -8.22 5.49 -8.49
CA PHE A 20 -7.93 5.24 -7.08
C PHE A 20 -7.58 3.76 -6.91
N ILE A 21 -6.53 3.46 -6.13
CA ILE A 21 -6.11 2.09 -5.87
C ILE A 21 -6.81 1.62 -4.61
N GLU A 22 -7.82 0.76 -4.76
CA GLU A 22 -8.55 0.17 -3.62
C GLU A 22 -7.86 -1.07 -3.07
N ALA A 23 -7.16 -1.79 -3.93
CA ALA A 23 -6.47 -3.02 -3.58
C ALA A 23 -5.21 -3.22 -4.45
N VAL A 24 -4.25 -3.99 -3.93
CA VAL A 24 -3.05 -4.40 -4.63
C VAL A 24 -2.87 -5.91 -4.55
N VAL A 25 -2.53 -6.54 -5.67
CA VAL A 25 -2.16 -7.95 -5.73
C VAL A 25 -0.80 -8.07 -6.40
N ILE A 26 0.14 -8.70 -5.71
CA ILE A 26 1.45 -9.05 -6.26
C ILE A 26 1.36 -10.44 -6.87
N LEU A 27 1.59 -10.52 -8.18
CA LEU A 27 1.50 -11.75 -8.96
C LEU A 27 2.90 -12.34 -9.23
N PRO A 28 3.04 -13.68 -9.14
CA PRO A 28 4.21 -14.37 -9.65
C PRO A 28 4.45 -14.03 -11.13
N GLU A 29 5.71 -13.91 -11.54
CA GLU A 29 6.08 -13.41 -12.87
C GLU A 29 5.39 -14.18 -14.01
N GLN A 30 5.27 -15.51 -13.88
CA GLN A 30 4.57 -16.33 -14.87
C GLN A 30 3.07 -15.96 -14.99
N LYS A 31 2.40 -15.71 -13.85
CA LYS A 31 0.98 -15.33 -13.81
C LYS A 31 0.78 -13.92 -14.34
N PHE A 32 1.67 -12.99 -14.00
CA PHE A 32 1.68 -11.63 -14.53
C PHE A 32 1.85 -11.61 -16.07
N LYS A 33 2.78 -12.40 -16.60
CA LYS A 33 2.97 -12.55 -18.06
C LYS A 33 1.75 -13.18 -18.73
N ALA A 34 1.18 -14.23 -18.15
CA ALA A 34 -0.03 -14.87 -18.67
C ALA A 34 -1.21 -13.88 -18.73
N PHE A 35 -1.42 -13.11 -17.66
CA PHE A 35 -2.44 -12.05 -17.61
C PHE A 35 -2.21 -11.01 -18.71
N SER A 36 -0.98 -10.51 -18.89
CA SER A 36 -0.65 -9.50 -19.90
C SER A 36 -0.97 -9.92 -21.34
N GLY A 37 -0.96 -11.22 -21.64
CA GLY A 37 -1.32 -11.78 -22.94
C GLY A 37 -2.76 -12.29 -23.05
N GLY A 38 -3.53 -12.23 -21.96
CA GLY A 38 -4.82 -12.91 -21.81
C GLY A 38 -5.85 -12.13 -21.01
N LEU A 39 -5.99 -10.82 -21.27
CA LEU A 39 -6.82 -9.89 -20.49
C LEU A 39 -8.32 -10.27 -20.37
N LEU A 40 -8.84 -11.05 -21.32
CA LEU A 40 -10.23 -11.52 -21.35
C LEU A 40 -10.44 -12.87 -20.65
N LYS A 41 -9.40 -13.43 -20.06
CA LYS A 41 -9.49 -14.68 -19.30
C LYS A 41 -9.96 -14.36 -17.88
N ASP A 42 -10.87 -15.17 -17.37
CA ASP A 42 -11.30 -15.09 -15.97
C ASP A 42 -10.13 -15.44 -15.04
N GLU A 43 -9.96 -14.64 -14.00
CA GLU A 43 -8.88 -14.76 -13.02
C GLU A 43 -9.42 -14.59 -11.59
N ASP A 44 -9.06 -15.52 -10.71
CA ASP A 44 -9.56 -15.53 -9.32
C ASP A 44 -9.22 -14.24 -8.57
N PHE A 45 -8.03 -13.66 -8.79
CA PHE A 45 -7.63 -12.40 -8.15
C PHE A 45 -8.44 -11.18 -8.64
N ILE A 46 -9.14 -11.26 -9.77
CA ILE A 46 -10.09 -10.20 -10.19
C ILE A 46 -11.44 -10.46 -9.54
N LYS A 47 -11.87 -11.72 -9.53
CA LYS A 47 -13.12 -12.16 -8.90
C LYS A 47 -13.15 -11.81 -7.41
N ASP A 48 -12.07 -12.09 -6.69
CA ASP A 48 -11.97 -11.90 -5.24
C ASP A 48 -12.01 -10.40 -4.84
N HIS A 49 -11.62 -9.51 -5.75
CA HIS A 49 -11.57 -8.05 -5.53
C HIS A 49 -12.68 -7.29 -6.27
N LYS A 50 -13.66 -7.98 -6.86
CA LYS A 50 -14.68 -7.40 -7.74
C LYS A 50 -15.43 -6.23 -7.10
N GLU A 51 -15.84 -6.37 -5.85
CA GLU A 51 -16.62 -5.35 -5.13
C GLU A 51 -15.79 -4.10 -4.80
N SER A 52 -14.46 -4.17 -4.90
CA SER A 52 -13.58 -3.01 -4.74
C SER A 52 -13.37 -2.22 -6.04
N MET A 53 -13.82 -2.74 -7.19
CA MET A 53 -13.68 -2.09 -8.48
C MET A 53 -15.01 -1.48 -8.94
N TYR A 54 -15.03 -0.16 -9.08
CA TYR A 54 -16.21 0.58 -9.55
C TYR A 54 -15.81 1.97 -10.06
N VAL A 55 -16.77 2.69 -10.63
CA VAL A 55 -16.61 4.11 -10.99
C VAL A 55 -17.51 4.92 -10.08
N ASP A 56 -16.94 5.89 -9.37
CA ASP A 56 -17.70 6.75 -8.46
C ASP A 56 -18.53 7.82 -9.20
N GLU A 57 -19.34 8.58 -8.46
CA GLU A 57 -20.18 9.65 -9.02
C GLU A 57 -19.39 10.78 -9.69
N LYS A 58 -18.09 10.91 -9.38
CA LYS A 58 -17.17 11.90 -9.96
C LYS A 58 -16.45 11.35 -11.20
N GLY A 59 -16.64 10.08 -11.53
CA GLY A 59 -15.97 9.42 -12.64
C GLY A 59 -14.57 8.87 -12.32
N VAL A 60 -14.18 8.83 -11.04
CA VAL A 60 -12.91 8.22 -10.60
C VAL A 60 -13.05 6.70 -10.68
N ARG A 61 -12.05 6.05 -11.29
CA ARG A 61 -12.01 4.58 -11.39
C ARG A 61 -11.35 3.97 -10.16
N HIS A 62 -12.15 3.41 -9.27
CA HIS A 62 -11.66 2.57 -8.17
C HIS A 62 -11.20 1.24 -8.76
N SER A 63 -9.93 0.93 -8.58
CA SER A 63 -9.21 -0.07 -9.37
C SER A 63 -8.39 -1.01 -8.51
N LEU A 64 -8.22 -2.23 -9.00
CA LEU A 64 -7.24 -3.20 -8.50
C LEU A 64 -5.88 -2.94 -9.18
N LEU A 65 -4.83 -2.75 -8.40
CA LEU A 65 -3.45 -2.69 -8.88
C LEU A 65 -2.82 -4.08 -8.90
N LEU A 66 -2.42 -4.55 -10.07
CA LEU A 66 -1.65 -5.77 -10.24
C LEU A 66 -0.17 -5.42 -10.41
N LEU A 67 0.67 -5.95 -9.54
CA LEU A 67 2.13 -5.82 -9.62
C LEU A 67 2.76 -7.17 -9.93
N SER A 68 3.94 -7.17 -10.55
CA SER A 68 4.75 -8.37 -10.66
C SER A 68 5.67 -8.50 -9.44
N GLU A 69 6.00 -9.72 -9.02
CA GLU A 69 7.08 -9.95 -8.05
C GLU A 69 8.44 -9.44 -8.53
N HIS A 70 8.73 -9.54 -9.85
CA HIS A 70 10.06 -9.26 -10.40
C HIS A 70 10.12 -8.07 -11.35
N ALA A 71 9.06 -7.78 -12.11
CA ALA A 71 9.02 -6.62 -13.00
C ALA A 71 8.56 -5.35 -12.28
N ASP A 72 9.01 -4.19 -12.75
CA ASP A 72 8.60 -2.88 -12.22
C ASP A 72 7.22 -2.44 -12.75
N ASP A 73 6.74 -3.06 -13.81
CA ASP A 73 5.49 -2.72 -14.48
C ASP A 73 4.27 -3.25 -13.69
N GLY A 74 3.12 -2.65 -13.94
CA GLY A 74 1.86 -3.07 -13.34
C GLY A 74 0.66 -2.74 -14.22
N PHE A 75 -0.52 -3.16 -13.75
CA PHE A 75 -1.80 -2.87 -14.39
C PHE A 75 -2.78 -2.34 -13.37
N LEU A 76 -3.56 -1.31 -13.73
CA LEU A 76 -4.83 -1.06 -13.06
C LEU A 76 -5.92 -1.83 -13.79
N VAL A 77 -6.80 -2.46 -13.02
CA VAL A 77 -7.96 -3.19 -13.52
C VAL A 77 -9.22 -2.59 -12.91
N GLU A 78 -10.23 -2.39 -13.75
CA GLU A 78 -11.60 -2.12 -13.35
C GLU A 78 -12.49 -3.09 -14.12
N SER A 79 -13.15 -4.01 -13.41
CA SER A 79 -13.79 -5.17 -14.03
C SER A 79 -15.25 -4.95 -14.44
N GLN A 80 -15.91 -3.90 -13.96
CA GLN A 80 -17.36 -3.70 -14.03
C GLN A 80 -18.18 -4.93 -13.64
N GLY A 81 -17.73 -5.66 -12.61
CA GLY A 81 -18.43 -6.83 -12.10
C GLY A 81 -18.11 -8.16 -12.83
N TYR A 82 -17.14 -8.17 -13.76
CA TYR A 82 -16.68 -9.40 -14.43
C TYR A 82 -15.49 -10.03 -13.70
N ASP A 83 -15.19 -11.29 -14.03
CA ASP A 83 -14.03 -12.02 -13.48
C ASP A 83 -12.75 -11.81 -14.32
N TYR A 84 -12.80 -10.96 -15.34
CA TYR A 84 -11.68 -10.60 -16.22
C TYR A 84 -11.48 -9.08 -16.26
N ALA A 85 -10.37 -8.63 -16.84
CA ALA A 85 -9.99 -7.22 -16.88
C ALA A 85 -10.73 -6.46 -18.00
N ARG A 86 -11.99 -6.07 -17.73
CA ARG A 86 -12.82 -5.35 -18.71
C ARG A 86 -12.23 -4.00 -19.11
N TYR A 87 -11.70 -3.25 -18.15
CA TYR A 87 -10.86 -2.09 -18.38
C TYR A 87 -9.50 -2.35 -17.77
N VAL A 88 -8.45 -2.04 -18.52
CA VAL A 88 -7.07 -2.17 -18.06
C VAL A 88 -6.27 -0.94 -18.45
N ALA A 89 -5.46 -0.43 -17.53
CA ALA A 89 -4.41 0.53 -17.83
C ALA A 89 -3.07 -0.12 -17.53
N TRP A 90 -2.22 -0.25 -18.54
CA TRP A 90 -0.84 -0.69 -18.35
C TRP A 90 0.01 0.48 -17.85
N LEU A 91 0.67 0.28 -16.71
CA LEU A 91 1.47 1.29 -16.04
C LEU A 91 2.95 0.87 -16.01
N PRO A 92 3.77 1.39 -16.94
CA PRO A 92 5.20 1.08 -16.94
C PRO A 92 5.86 1.64 -15.68
N ARG A 93 6.66 0.80 -15.02
CA ARG A 93 7.43 1.16 -13.82
C ARG A 93 6.62 1.78 -12.67
N ILE A 94 5.40 1.32 -12.45
CA ILE A 94 4.57 1.77 -11.33
C ILE A 94 5.03 1.23 -9.97
N LYS A 95 5.65 0.04 -9.92
CA LYS A 95 6.03 -0.61 -8.66
C LYS A 95 6.97 0.26 -7.80
N PRO A 96 8.05 0.88 -8.34
CA PRO A 96 8.87 1.81 -7.57
C PRO A 96 8.09 3.01 -7.02
N TYR A 97 7.14 3.56 -7.79
CA TYR A 97 6.30 4.66 -7.31
C TYR A 97 5.40 4.21 -6.15
N PHE A 98 4.73 3.07 -6.30
CA PHE A 98 3.89 2.48 -5.26
C PHE A 98 4.70 2.23 -3.97
N ASN A 99 5.85 1.55 -4.09
CA ASN A 99 6.74 1.29 -2.95
C ASN A 99 7.19 2.58 -2.26
N GLN A 100 7.48 3.64 -3.04
CA GLN A 100 7.83 4.94 -2.47
C GLN A 100 6.67 5.57 -1.69
N GLN A 101 5.41 5.41 -2.12
CA GLN A 101 4.27 5.88 -1.34
C GLN A 101 4.12 5.10 -0.03
N MET A 102 4.32 3.78 -0.06
CA MET A 102 4.25 2.95 1.15
C MET A 102 5.37 3.29 2.15
N LEU A 103 6.60 3.51 1.66
CA LEU A 103 7.72 3.97 2.51
C LEU A 103 7.43 5.33 3.15
N LYS A 104 6.90 6.30 2.38
CA LYS A 104 6.53 7.61 2.92
C LYS A 104 5.44 7.52 3.99
N LEU A 105 4.46 6.63 3.78
CA LEU A 105 3.43 6.39 4.79
C LEU A 105 4.06 5.76 6.04
N ALA A 106 4.86 4.70 5.90
CA ALA A 106 5.54 4.06 7.02
C ALA A 106 6.38 5.06 7.82
N ASP A 107 7.21 5.87 7.16
CA ASP A 107 8.03 6.91 7.79
C ASP A 107 7.17 7.91 8.58
N ALA A 108 6.01 8.30 8.03
CA ALA A 108 5.09 9.20 8.71
C ALA A 108 4.49 8.56 9.97
N LEU A 109 4.04 7.31 9.89
CA LEU A 109 3.47 6.57 11.02
C LEU A 109 4.51 6.33 12.13
N ILE A 110 5.73 5.91 11.76
CA ILE A 110 6.84 5.68 12.70
C ILE A 110 7.20 6.97 13.41
N LYS A 111 7.40 8.06 12.66
CA LYS A 111 7.77 9.35 13.22
C LYS A 111 6.70 9.85 14.19
N GLU A 112 5.44 9.74 13.81
CA GLU A 112 4.33 10.14 14.66
C GLU A 112 4.25 9.31 15.94
N GLY A 113 4.30 7.98 15.82
CA GLY A 113 4.25 7.08 16.96
C GLY A 113 5.41 7.30 17.93
N CYS A 114 6.64 7.39 17.42
CA CYS A 114 7.83 7.66 18.23
C CYS A 114 7.75 9.01 18.97
N LEU A 115 7.23 10.05 18.30
CA LEU A 115 7.10 11.37 18.90
C LEU A 115 6.01 11.44 19.96
N ASN A 116 4.92 10.69 19.83
CA ASN A 116 3.76 10.86 20.70
C ASN A 116 3.58 9.77 21.75
N THR A 117 4.27 8.64 21.62
CA THR A 117 4.24 7.59 22.65
C THR A 117 5.04 7.97 23.90
N GLY A 118 4.47 7.70 25.07
CA GLY A 118 5.17 7.78 26.36
C GLY A 118 5.67 6.43 26.88
N SER A 119 5.11 5.32 26.37
CA SER A 119 5.38 3.95 26.80
C SER A 119 6.10 3.09 25.75
N GLY A 120 6.24 3.60 24.52
CA GLY A 120 6.72 2.85 23.36
C GLY A 120 5.59 2.20 22.55
N ASN A 121 4.37 2.13 23.07
CA ASN A 121 3.21 1.61 22.32
C ASN A 121 2.43 2.73 21.63
N TRP A 122 1.96 2.49 20.41
CA TRP A 122 1.15 3.43 19.63
C TRP A 122 0.24 2.68 18.67
N ILE A 123 -1.04 3.06 18.64
CA ILE A 123 -2.04 2.50 17.74
C ILE A 123 -2.36 3.55 16.68
N THR A 124 -2.46 3.13 15.42
CA THR A 124 -2.92 3.98 14.32
C THR A 124 -4.06 3.29 13.59
N ASP A 125 -5.22 3.94 13.59
CA ASP A 125 -6.44 3.42 12.97
C ASP A 125 -6.42 3.62 11.45
N PHE A 126 -7.04 2.70 10.71
CA PHE A 126 -7.11 2.78 9.24
C PHE A 126 -7.92 3.98 8.76
N ASP A 127 -8.96 4.37 9.50
CA ASP A 127 -9.75 5.57 9.19
C ASP A 127 -8.88 6.83 9.29
N GLU A 128 -8.00 6.92 10.30
CA GLU A 128 -7.03 8.01 10.42
C GLU A 128 -6.07 8.03 9.22
N ILE A 129 -5.61 6.86 8.75
CA ILE A 129 -4.75 6.76 7.58
C ILE A 129 -5.49 7.26 6.32
N GLN A 130 -6.75 6.87 6.16
CA GLN A 130 -7.57 7.30 5.03
C GLN A 130 -7.81 8.81 5.06
N GLU A 131 -8.18 9.38 6.20
CA GLU A 131 -8.45 10.81 6.34
C GLU A 131 -7.22 11.68 6.07
N ARG A 132 -6.05 11.25 6.56
CA ARG A 132 -4.83 12.07 6.51
C ARG A 132 -4.01 11.86 5.24
N TYR A 133 -3.98 10.64 4.73
CA TYR A 133 -3.10 10.26 3.61
C TYR A 133 -3.87 9.85 2.36
N GLY A 134 -5.20 9.71 2.44
CA GLY A 134 -6.03 9.28 1.31
C GLY A 134 -5.76 7.85 0.88
N ILE A 135 -5.23 7.00 1.77
CA ILE A 135 -4.89 5.61 1.49
C ILE A 135 -5.88 4.71 2.22
N THR A 136 -6.59 3.86 1.47
CA THR A 136 -7.53 2.90 2.04
C THR A 136 -6.79 1.63 2.45
N ILE A 137 -6.87 1.26 3.73
CA ILE A 137 -6.35 0.00 4.25
C ILE A 137 -7.52 -0.83 4.75
N LYS A 138 -7.59 -2.08 4.31
CA LYS A 138 -8.60 -3.08 4.71
C LYS A 138 -7.92 -4.45 4.71
N ASN A 139 -8.37 -5.34 5.58
CA ASN A 139 -7.93 -6.73 5.55
C ASN A 139 -8.11 -7.34 4.15
N GLY A 140 -7.05 -7.93 3.62
CA GLY A 140 -7.08 -8.60 2.32
C GLY A 140 -7.07 -7.67 1.11
N ASN A 141 -6.96 -6.35 1.27
CA ASN A 141 -6.77 -5.45 0.12
C ASN A 141 -5.31 -5.37 -0.35
N GLY A 142 -4.38 -6.02 0.35
CA GLY A 142 -2.96 -6.09 0.00
C GLY A 142 -2.15 -4.85 0.39
N ILE A 143 -2.78 -3.69 0.61
CA ILE A 143 -2.08 -2.43 0.92
C ILE A 143 -1.56 -2.49 2.36
N GLY A 144 -2.42 -2.95 3.28
CA GLY A 144 -2.04 -3.14 4.69
C GLY A 144 -0.89 -4.12 4.84
N GLU A 145 -0.91 -5.23 4.09
CA GLU A 145 0.14 -6.25 4.11
C GLU A 145 1.48 -5.73 3.56
N GLN A 146 1.45 -4.87 2.53
CA GLN A 146 2.67 -4.22 2.04
C GLN A 146 3.24 -3.23 3.05
N LEU A 147 2.37 -2.43 3.69
CA LEU A 147 2.80 -1.49 4.71
C LEU A 147 3.34 -2.22 5.95
N LEU A 148 2.65 -3.27 6.40
CA LEU A 148 3.06 -4.12 7.51
C LEU A 148 4.45 -4.72 7.30
N HIS A 149 4.77 -5.14 6.07
CA HIS A 149 6.10 -5.67 5.74
C HIS A 149 7.20 -4.61 5.91
N ILE A 150 6.93 -3.37 5.51
CA ILE A 150 7.86 -2.26 5.66
C ILE A 150 8.03 -1.92 7.14
N LEU A 151 6.92 -1.78 7.88
CA LEU A 151 6.93 -1.47 9.32
C LEU A 151 7.70 -2.54 10.12
N ASN A 152 7.48 -3.83 9.84
CA ASN A 152 8.19 -4.94 10.49
C ASN A 152 9.71 -4.95 10.24
N SER A 153 10.18 -4.22 9.22
CA SER A 153 11.60 -4.16 8.87
C SER A 153 12.26 -2.85 9.32
N ALA A 154 11.52 -1.95 9.97
CA ALA A 154 12.02 -0.66 10.41
C ALA A 154 12.84 -0.82 11.70
N ASP A 155 13.99 -0.14 11.78
CA ASP A 155 14.91 -0.21 12.92
C ASP A 155 14.26 0.33 14.22
N GLU A 156 13.29 1.22 14.10
CA GLU A 156 12.56 1.85 15.21
C GLU A 156 11.50 0.92 15.83
N ILE A 157 10.98 -0.05 15.07
CA ILE A 157 9.86 -0.91 15.47
C ILE A 157 10.40 -2.21 16.06
N ALA A 158 10.03 -2.47 17.32
CA ALA A 158 10.30 -3.74 17.99
C ALA A 158 9.27 -4.82 17.58
N GLU A 159 8.00 -4.42 17.44
CA GLU A 159 6.90 -5.30 17.06
C GLU A 159 5.78 -4.47 16.42
N VAL A 160 5.11 -5.04 15.42
CA VAL A 160 3.90 -4.44 14.83
C VAL A 160 2.89 -5.52 14.49
N GLU A 161 1.67 -5.34 14.95
CA GLU A 161 0.52 -6.19 14.64
C GLU A 161 -0.50 -5.41 13.82
N MET A 162 -1.06 -6.05 12.79
CA MET A 162 -2.19 -5.51 12.04
C MET A 162 -3.47 -6.18 12.55
N THR A 163 -4.40 -5.37 13.05
CA THR A 163 -5.72 -5.82 13.50
C THR A 163 -6.74 -5.68 12.36
N GLU A 164 -8.04 -5.80 12.67
CA GLU A 164 -9.09 -5.56 11.68
C GLU A 164 -9.21 -4.09 11.24
N GLU A 165 -8.81 -3.15 12.10
CA GLU A 165 -9.07 -1.72 11.91
C GLU A 165 -7.85 -0.83 12.18
N SER A 166 -6.71 -1.39 12.60
CA SER A 166 -5.55 -0.60 13.00
C SER A 166 -4.22 -1.33 12.88
N PHE A 167 -3.13 -0.56 12.99
CA PHE A 167 -1.81 -1.07 13.34
C PHE A 167 -1.53 -0.80 14.82
N ASP A 168 -1.15 -1.83 15.56
CA ASP A 168 -0.62 -1.71 16.92
C ASP A 168 0.92 -1.83 16.84
N MET A 169 1.62 -0.74 17.12
CA MET A 169 3.07 -0.63 16.99
C MET A 169 3.73 -0.50 18.36
N THR A 170 4.77 -1.30 18.58
CA THR A 170 5.69 -1.17 19.72
C THR A 170 7.06 -0.73 19.21
N PHE A 171 7.52 0.42 19.68
CA PHE A 171 8.81 1.02 19.33
C PHE A 171 9.90 0.71 20.36
N TYR A 172 11.15 0.65 19.91
CA TYR A 172 12.29 0.71 20.81
C TYR A 172 12.40 2.12 21.43
N LEU A 173 12.44 2.19 22.77
CA LEU A 173 12.39 3.48 23.51
C LEU A 173 13.54 4.44 23.18
N ASP A 174 14.69 3.92 22.71
CA ASP A 174 15.82 4.74 22.28
C ASP A 174 15.47 5.69 21.11
N PHE A 175 14.43 5.36 20.34
CA PHE A 175 13.90 6.21 19.27
C PHE A 175 12.73 7.10 19.71
N CYS A 176 12.23 6.94 20.95
CA CYS A 176 11.09 7.68 21.48
C CYS A 176 11.55 8.80 22.43
N PRO A 177 11.65 10.07 21.97
CA PRO A 177 12.18 11.17 22.79
C PRO A 177 11.31 11.52 24.00
N ASN A 178 10.03 11.15 23.98
CA ASN A 178 9.07 11.41 25.05
C ASN A 178 8.83 10.19 25.96
N SER A 179 9.61 9.11 25.77
CA SER A 179 9.51 7.94 26.64
C SER A 179 9.88 8.32 28.08
N VAL A 180 9.08 7.86 29.04
CA VAL A 180 9.38 8.07 30.45
C VAL A 180 10.55 7.15 30.83
N GLN A 181 11.78 7.67 30.72
CA GLN A 181 12.94 6.99 31.28
C GLN A 181 12.78 6.96 32.80
N ASP A 182 12.57 5.77 33.36
CA ASP A 182 12.56 5.56 34.79
C ASP A 182 13.96 5.92 35.33
N LYS A 183 14.09 7.09 35.98
CA LYS A 183 15.34 7.54 36.62
C LYS A 183 15.58 6.72 37.89
N THR A 184 15.80 5.42 37.77
CA THR A 184 16.24 4.55 38.87
C THR A 184 17.64 4.04 38.58
N GLY A 185 18.60 4.97 38.58
CA GLY A 185 20.01 4.63 38.48
C GLY A 185 20.91 5.82 38.84
N MET A 186 21.51 5.76 40.03
CA MET A 186 22.63 6.57 40.53
C MET A 186 22.31 7.87 41.29
N SER A 187 22.00 7.73 42.58
CA SER A 187 22.68 8.52 43.62
C SER A 187 23.08 7.64 44.81
N MET A 188 24.28 7.06 44.71
CA MET A 188 25.08 6.77 45.92
C MET A 188 26.40 7.53 45.79
N GLN A 189 26.35 8.82 46.08
CA GLN A 189 27.49 9.56 46.62
C GLN A 189 27.34 9.47 48.14
N HIS A 190 28.09 8.60 48.83
CA HIS A 190 29.25 9.00 49.63
C HIS A 190 29.10 10.43 50.19
N ILE A 191 28.66 10.57 51.44
CA ILE A 191 29.49 10.86 52.64
C ILE A 191 28.73 10.34 53.87
#